data_AF-A0A2V2RNJ2-F1
#
_entry.id   AF-A0A2V2RNJ2-F1
#
_cell.length_a   1.000
_cell.length_b   1.000
_cell.length_c   1.000
_cell.angle_alpha   90.00
_cell.angle_beta   90.00
_cell.angle_gamma   90.00
#
_symmetry.space_group_name_H-M   'P 1'
#
loop_
_entity.id
_entity.type
_entity.pdbx_description
1 polymer ?
#
loop_
_entity_poly.entity_id
_entity_poly.type
_entity_poly.pdbx_seq_one_letter_code
_entity_poly.pdbx_strand_id
1 'polypeptide(L)'
;MKKEKNAVVIQTKENHVFSKKEYALVLADLKKSISESQTKAILSVNKELICLYWKIGKVIVDKQEVSGWGTNVIEQLSKDLQKSFPGIEGFSRSNIFRMRAFYHSYRKVAQAVRQIENLPIFNIPWGHNILLLERAKNIEERFWYAQQAIDKGLSRSALEDLIEKKIYSRKGK
;
A
#
# COMPACT_ATOMS: atom_id res chain seq x y z
N MET A 1 22.06 -81.94 -5.91
CA MET A 1 20.75 -81.28 -6.14
C MET A 1 20.18 -80.80 -4.82
N LYS A 2 20.22 -79.49 -4.55
CA LYS A 2 19.23 -78.73 -3.79
C LYS A 2 19.53 -77.24 -3.98
N LYS A 3 18.62 -76.60 -4.71
CA LYS A 3 18.32 -75.16 -4.76
C LYS A 3 18.11 -74.63 -3.32
N GLU A 4 18.24 -73.37 -2.92
CA GLU A 4 18.02 -72.09 -3.58
C GLU A 4 18.34 -70.96 -2.57
N LYS A 5 18.54 -69.73 -3.08
CA LYS A 5 18.19 -68.43 -2.47
C LYS A 5 18.97 -67.96 -1.22
N ASN A 6 20.10 -67.31 -1.46
CA ASN A 6 20.51 -66.19 -0.60
C ASN A 6 19.91 -64.90 -1.16
N ALA A 7 19.00 -64.34 -0.36
CA ALA A 7 18.26 -63.13 -0.66
C ALA A 7 19.20 -61.93 -0.77
N VAL A 8 19.01 -61.16 -1.84
CA VAL A 8 19.52 -59.80 -1.97
C VAL A 8 18.92 -58.99 -0.82
N VAL A 9 19.77 -58.59 0.14
CA VAL A 9 19.41 -57.63 1.18
C VAL A 9 19.21 -56.29 0.48
N ILE A 10 17.96 -55.99 0.13
CA ILE A 10 17.55 -54.67 -0.32
C ILE A 10 17.76 -53.74 0.88
N GLN A 11 18.72 -52.82 0.74
CA GLN A 11 18.84 -51.67 1.62
C GLN A 11 17.56 -50.85 1.52
N THR A 12 16.64 -51.03 2.47
CA THR A 12 15.51 -50.14 2.65
C THR A 12 16.06 -48.81 3.14
N LYS A 13 16.10 -47.81 2.26
CA LYS A 13 16.29 -46.40 2.65
C LYS A 13 15.23 -46.09 3.71
N GLU A 14 15.66 -45.83 4.94
CA GLU A 14 14.77 -45.41 6.01
C GLU A 14 14.04 -44.14 5.56
N ASN A 15 12.72 -44.23 5.45
CA ASN A 15 11.85 -43.08 5.31
C ASN A 15 12.08 -42.19 6.53
N HIS A 16 12.79 -41.07 6.35
CA HIS A 16 12.91 -40.04 7.38
C HIS A 16 11.50 -39.45 7.65
N VAL A 17 10.81 -40.02 8.62
CA VAL A 17 9.56 -39.48 9.16
C VAL A 17 9.94 -38.23 9.95
N PHE A 18 9.69 -37.04 9.37
CA PHE A 18 9.92 -35.77 10.06
C PHE A 18 9.23 -35.77 11.42
N SER A 19 9.91 -35.27 12.46
CA SER A 19 9.27 -35.15 13.76
C SER A 19 8.12 -34.14 13.68
N LYS A 20 7.01 -34.40 14.38
CA LYS A 20 5.84 -33.48 14.40
C LYS A 20 6.23 -32.03 14.76
N LYS A 21 7.25 -31.87 15.62
CA LYS A 21 7.80 -30.57 16.02
C LYS A 21 8.54 -29.90 14.86
N GLU A 22 9.40 -30.63 14.16
CA GLU A 22 10.15 -30.12 13.01
C GLU A 22 9.20 -29.69 11.88
N TYR A 23 8.21 -30.51 11.54
CA TYR A 23 7.19 -30.14 10.57
C TYR A 23 6.42 -28.87 10.97
N ALA A 24 6.02 -28.75 12.25
CA ALA A 24 5.32 -27.58 12.75
C ALA A 24 6.17 -26.30 12.65
N LEU A 25 7.48 -26.39 12.92
CA LEU A 25 8.41 -25.27 12.77
C LEU A 25 8.57 -24.86 11.30
N VAL A 26 8.79 -25.81 10.40
CA VAL A 26 8.87 -25.55 8.96
C VAL A 26 7.58 -24.93 8.43
N LEU A 27 6.42 -25.45 8.83
CA LEU A 27 5.12 -24.92 8.43
C LEU A 27 4.92 -23.47 8.94
N ALA A 28 5.33 -23.17 10.17
CA ALA A 28 5.24 -21.83 10.72
C ALA A 28 6.14 -20.83 9.95
N ASP A 29 7.36 -21.25 9.62
CA ASP A 29 8.32 -20.45 8.87
C ASP A 29 7.86 -20.19 7.42
N LEU A 30 7.33 -21.21 6.74
CA LEU A 30 6.74 -21.06 5.42
C LEU A 30 5.52 -20.12 5.43
N LYS A 31 4.63 -20.25 6.42
CA LYS A 31 3.48 -19.33 6.58
C LYS A 31 3.93 -17.89 6.77
N LYS A 32 4.96 -17.68 7.59
CA LYS A 32 5.56 -16.35 7.82
C LYS A 32 6.14 -15.79 6.51
N SER A 33 6.95 -16.57 5.80
CA SER A 33 7.57 -16.18 4.54
C SER A 33 6.53 -15.83 3.45
N ILE A 34 5.44 -16.60 3.37
CA ILE A 34 4.32 -16.30 2.46
C ILE A 34 3.66 -14.98 2.83
N SER A 35 3.35 -14.77 4.11
CA SER A 35 2.70 -13.53 4.60
C SER A 35 3.57 -12.30 4.38
N GLU A 36 4.88 -12.40 4.62
CA GLU A 36 5.83 -11.32 4.35
C GLU A 36 5.94 -11.01 2.86
N SER A 37 5.94 -12.04 2.01
CA SER A 37 5.98 -11.87 0.54
C SER A 37 4.71 -11.21 0.02
N GLN A 38 3.53 -11.60 0.52
CA GLN A 38 2.26 -10.96 0.19
C GLN A 38 2.22 -9.50 0.63
N THR A 39 2.71 -9.21 1.84
CA THR A 39 2.79 -7.84 2.36
C THR A 39 3.67 -6.97 1.46
N LYS A 40 4.85 -7.45 1.07
CA LYS A 40 5.75 -6.75 0.14
C LYS A 40 5.08 -6.47 -1.20
N ALA A 41 4.38 -7.46 -1.77
CA ALA A 41 3.67 -7.30 -3.03
C ALA A 41 2.57 -6.23 -2.92
N ILE A 42 1.76 -6.27 -1.86
CA ILE A 42 0.69 -5.29 -1.60
C ILE A 42 1.28 -3.87 -1.45
N LEU A 43 2.37 -3.72 -0.69
CA LEU A 43 3.04 -2.43 -0.53
C LEU A 43 3.56 -1.88 -1.86
N SER A 44 4.15 -2.73 -2.70
CA SER A 44 4.62 -2.33 -4.04
C SER A 44 3.47 -1.88 -4.93
N VAL A 45 2.35 -2.60 -4.94
CA VAL A 45 1.15 -2.24 -5.71
C VAL A 45 0.55 -0.93 -5.21
N ASN A 46 0.45 -0.76 -3.89
CA ASN A 46 -0.05 0.47 -3.29
C ASN A 46 0.83 1.66 -3.68
N LYS A 47 2.16 1.51 -3.62
CA LYS A 47 3.10 2.56 -4.00
C LYS A 47 2.89 3.02 -5.44
N GLU A 48 2.77 2.07 -6.38
CA GLU A 48 2.49 2.39 -7.79
C GLU A 48 1.14 3.10 -7.96
N LEU A 49 0.11 2.66 -7.24
CA LEU A 49 -1.21 3.30 -7.26
C LEU A 49 -1.14 4.75 -6.75
N ILE A 50 -0.42 5.02 -5.66
CA ILE A 50 -0.24 6.39 -5.17
C ILE A 50 0.54 7.24 -6.16
N CYS A 51 1.55 6.68 -6.84
CA CYS A 51 2.29 7.38 -7.89
C CYS A 51 1.39 7.76 -9.09
N LEU A 52 0.52 6.84 -9.52
CA LEU A 52 -0.47 7.11 -10.56
C LEU A 52 -1.43 8.25 -10.14
N TYR A 53 -1.97 8.17 -8.92
CA TYR A 53 -2.90 9.18 -8.41
C TYR A 53 -2.24 10.55 -8.23
N TRP A 54 -0.98 10.57 -7.81
CA TRP A 54 -0.15 11.77 -7.79
C TRP A 54 -0.02 12.38 -9.19
N LYS A 55 0.32 11.57 -10.20
CA LYS A 55 0.47 12.00 -11.59
C LYS A 55 -0.84 12.57 -12.15
N ILE A 56 -1.97 11.92 -11.89
CA ILE A 56 -3.29 12.42 -12.31
C ILE A 56 -3.58 13.77 -11.65
N GLY A 57 -3.36 13.87 -10.34
CA GLY A 57 -3.52 15.13 -9.60
C GLY A 57 -2.67 16.26 -10.17
N LYS A 58 -1.41 15.97 -10.51
CA LYS A 58 -0.49 16.90 -11.16
C LYS A 58 -1.03 17.41 -12.48
N VAL A 59 -1.39 16.50 -13.39
CA VAL A 59 -1.92 16.85 -14.71
C VAL A 59 -3.14 17.76 -14.58
N ILE A 60 -4.04 17.46 -13.65
CA ILE A 60 -5.23 18.29 -13.43
C ILE A 60 -4.82 19.69 -12.98
N VAL A 61 -4.02 19.82 -11.92
CA VAL A 61 -3.60 21.15 -11.40
C VAL A 61 -2.87 21.94 -12.47
N ASP A 62 -1.93 21.34 -13.20
CA ASP A 62 -1.18 22.00 -14.27
C ASP A 62 -2.13 22.51 -15.38
N LYS A 63 -3.15 21.74 -15.76
CA LYS A 63 -4.16 22.16 -16.76
C LYS A 63 -5.14 23.20 -16.24
N GLN A 64 -5.46 23.19 -14.94
CA GLN A 64 -6.24 24.26 -14.33
C GLN A 64 -5.49 25.60 -14.37
N GLU A 65 -4.19 25.57 -14.06
CA GLU A 65 -3.33 26.77 -14.04
C GLU A 65 -3.07 27.31 -15.46
N VAL A 66 -2.83 26.46 -16.46
CA VAL A 66 -2.47 26.88 -17.83
C VAL A 66 -3.68 27.12 -18.73
N SER A 67 -4.74 26.31 -18.60
CA SER A 67 -5.86 26.28 -19.55
C SER A 67 -7.22 26.58 -18.91
N GLY A 68 -7.25 26.95 -17.62
CA GLY A 68 -8.49 27.35 -16.94
C GLY A 68 -9.50 26.20 -16.76
N TRP A 69 -9.05 24.94 -16.70
CA TRP A 69 -9.95 23.80 -16.57
C TRP A 69 -10.86 23.90 -15.34
N GLY A 70 -12.17 24.03 -15.59
CA GLY A 70 -13.20 24.04 -14.57
C GLY A 70 -13.62 22.63 -14.11
N THR A 71 -14.59 22.58 -13.20
CA THR A 71 -15.13 21.33 -12.64
C THR A 71 -15.76 20.41 -13.67
N ASN A 72 -16.29 20.96 -14.78
CA ASN A 72 -16.91 20.18 -15.85
C ASN A 72 -15.91 19.26 -16.55
N VAL A 73 -14.64 19.68 -16.67
CA VAL A 73 -13.60 18.85 -17.27
C VAL A 73 -13.28 17.64 -16.40
N ILE A 74 -13.28 17.81 -15.07
CA ILE A 74 -13.09 16.70 -14.13
C ILE A 74 -14.22 15.66 -14.25
N GLU A 75 -15.45 16.11 -14.48
CA GLU A 75 -16.57 15.21 -14.69
C GLU A 75 -16.45 14.43 -16.00
N GLN A 76 -16.06 15.08 -17.08
CA GLN A 76 -15.81 14.43 -18.36
C GLN A 76 -14.66 13.41 -18.24
N LEU A 77 -13.53 13.80 -17.64
CA LEU A 77 -12.41 12.89 -17.36
C LEU A 77 -12.82 11.67 -16.55
N SER A 78 -13.66 11.85 -15.53
CA SER A 78 -14.19 10.73 -14.74
C SER A 78 -14.93 9.73 -15.62
N LYS A 79 -15.81 10.20 -16.51
CA LYS A 79 -16.60 9.35 -17.40
C LYS A 79 -15.71 8.64 -18.41
N ASP A 80 -14.79 9.37 -19.03
CA ASP A 80 -13.91 8.84 -20.08
C ASP A 80 -12.90 7.82 -19.53
N LEU A 81 -12.33 8.07 -18.34
CA LEU A 81 -11.43 7.12 -17.70
C LEU A 81 -12.16 5.84 -17.30
N GLN A 82 -13.35 5.94 -16.70
CA GLN A 82 -14.13 4.74 -16.35
C GLN A 82 -14.55 3.94 -17.59
N LYS A 83 -14.89 4.62 -18.68
CA LYS A 83 -15.23 3.97 -19.96
C LYS A 83 -14.02 3.29 -20.59
N SER A 84 -12.84 3.91 -20.51
CA SER A 84 -11.60 3.38 -21.11
C SER A 84 -11.00 2.22 -20.30
N PHE A 85 -11.31 2.14 -19.01
CA PHE A 85 -10.78 1.14 -18.09
C PHE A 85 -11.91 0.44 -17.32
N PRO A 86 -12.79 -0.33 -18.01
CA PRO A 86 -13.90 -1.01 -17.37
C PRO A 86 -13.40 -2.03 -16.35
N GLY A 87 -14.04 -2.07 -15.17
CA GLY A 87 -13.66 -2.98 -14.08
C GLY A 87 -12.51 -2.48 -13.20
N ILE A 88 -11.87 -1.35 -13.53
CA ILE A 88 -10.87 -0.70 -12.67
C ILE A 88 -11.55 0.39 -11.84
N GLU A 89 -11.54 0.21 -10.53
CA GLU A 89 -12.09 1.19 -9.59
C GLU A 89 -11.15 2.39 -9.36
N GLY A 90 -11.70 3.45 -8.74
CA GLY A 90 -10.91 4.61 -8.32
C GLY A 90 -10.92 5.80 -9.28
N PHE A 91 -11.60 5.73 -10.42
CA PHE A 91 -11.75 6.88 -11.34
C PHE A 91 -13.10 7.59 -11.22
N SER A 92 -13.76 7.49 -10.06
CA SER A 92 -14.97 8.28 -9.79
C SER A 92 -14.62 9.77 -9.70
N ARG A 93 -15.60 10.63 -10.01
CA ARG A 93 -15.47 12.09 -9.94
C ARG A 93 -14.86 12.51 -8.59
N SER A 94 -15.45 12.06 -7.49
CA SER A 94 -14.97 12.36 -6.14
C SER A 94 -13.53 11.91 -5.90
N ASN A 95 -13.13 10.74 -6.42
CA ASN A 95 -11.75 10.29 -6.26
C ASN A 95 -10.76 11.11 -7.08
N ILE A 96 -11.13 11.54 -8.29
CA ILE A 96 -10.32 12.46 -9.09
C ILE A 96 -10.14 13.81 -8.38
N PHE A 97 -11.20 14.33 -7.74
CA PHE A 97 -11.09 15.51 -6.88
C PHE A 97 -10.09 15.29 -5.72
N ARG A 98 -10.07 14.10 -5.12
CA ARG A 98 -9.10 13.73 -4.07
C ARG A 98 -7.68 13.61 -4.61
N MET A 99 -7.47 13.04 -5.80
CA MET A 99 -6.15 12.98 -6.46
C MET A 99 -5.58 14.38 -6.71
N ARG A 100 -6.42 15.30 -7.20
CA ARG A 100 -6.07 16.71 -7.36
C ARG A 100 -5.69 17.36 -6.02
N ALA A 101 -6.51 17.16 -4.98
CA ALA A 101 -6.25 17.69 -3.64
C ALA A 101 -4.96 17.13 -3.03
N PHE A 102 -4.68 15.85 -3.27
CA PHE A 102 -3.45 15.18 -2.84
C PHE A 102 -2.22 15.84 -3.46
N TYR A 103 -2.16 15.94 -4.79
CA TYR A 103 -1.05 16.64 -5.46
C TYR A 103 -0.91 18.08 -4.97
N HIS A 104 -2.02 18.83 -4.96
CA HIS A 104 -2.00 20.23 -4.56
C HIS A 104 -1.48 20.43 -3.13
N SER A 105 -1.84 19.54 -2.20
CA SER A 105 -1.42 19.63 -0.80
C SER A 105 0.08 19.44 -0.60
N TYR A 106 0.74 18.61 -1.41
CA TYR A 106 2.15 18.28 -1.20
C TYR A 106 3.09 18.79 -2.29
N ARG A 107 2.61 19.45 -3.36
CA ARG A 107 3.44 19.92 -4.49
C ARG A 107 4.68 20.73 -4.06
N LYS A 108 4.56 21.56 -3.02
CA LYS A 108 5.67 22.38 -2.50
C LYS A 108 6.74 21.52 -1.83
N VAL A 109 6.32 20.55 -1.03
CA VAL A 109 7.25 19.58 -0.41
C VAL A 109 7.92 18.73 -1.47
N ALA A 110 7.15 18.29 -2.47
CA ALA A 110 7.65 17.49 -3.57
C ALA A 110 8.75 18.20 -4.39
N GLN A 111 8.68 19.52 -4.53
CA GLN A 111 9.73 20.31 -5.20
C GLN A 111 11.02 20.40 -4.38
N ALA A 112 10.96 20.23 -3.06
CA ALA A 112 12.10 20.35 -2.17
C ALA A 112 12.86 19.03 -1.92
N VAL A 113 12.31 17.90 -2.39
CA VAL A 113 12.88 16.56 -2.15
C VAL A 113 13.33 15.91 -3.46
N ARG A 114 14.42 15.13 -3.42
CA ARG A 114 14.95 14.42 -4.60
C ARG A 114 14.06 13.26 -5.05
N GLN A 115 13.41 12.57 -4.10
CA GLN A 115 12.62 11.36 -4.35
C GLN A 115 11.33 11.43 -3.52
N ILE A 116 10.24 11.87 -4.17
CA ILE A 116 8.93 12.03 -3.52
C ILE A 116 8.37 10.69 -3.01
N GLU A 117 8.71 9.60 -3.68
CA GLU A 117 8.25 8.25 -3.41
C GLU A 117 8.70 7.70 -2.04
N ASN A 118 9.75 8.29 -1.47
CA ASN A 118 10.23 7.93 -0.13
C ASN A 118 9.46 8.65 0.98
N LEU A 119 8.57 9.60 0.63
CA LEU A 119 7.72 10.23 1.63
C LEU A 119 6.73 9.21 2.21
N PRO A 120 6.40 9.28 3.51
CA PRO A 120 5.50 8.31 4.15
C PRO A 120 4.14 8.18 3.46
N ILE A 121 3.62 9.26 2.89
CA ILE A 121 2.34 9.28 2.16
C ILE A 121 2.32 8.41 0.89
N PHE A 122 3.48 8.07 0.32
CA PHE A 122 3.58 7.14 -0.83
C PHE A 122 3.64 5.67 -0.39
N ASN A 123 3.80 5.43 0.90
CA ASN A 123 4.04 4.10 1.47
C ASN A 123 2.88 3.63 2.38
N ILE A 124 1.72 4.27 2.25
CA ILE A 124 0.46 3.89 2.91
C ILE A 124 -0.66 3.71 1.88
N PRO A 125 -1.69 2.90 2.16
CA PRO A 125 -2.82 2.73 1.26
C PRO A 125 -3.56 4.05 0.96
N TRP A 126 -4.22 4.13 -0.20
CA TRP A 126 -4.94 5.33 -0.62
C TRP A 126 -6.03 5.76 0.37
N GLY A 127 -6.73 4.81 0.99
CA GLY A 127 -7.74 5.10 2.01
C GLY A 127 -7.18 5.81 3.25
N HIS A 128 -5.92 5.53 3.62
CA HIS A 128 -5.22 6.24 4.69
C HIS A 128 -4.85 7.65 4.25
N ASN A 129 -4.36 7.82 3.03
CA ASN A 129 -4.08 9.15 2.47
C ASN A 129 -5.32 10.04 2.45
N ILE A 130 -6.47 9.50 2.04
CA ILE A 130 -7.75 10.22 2.08
C ILE A 130 -8.06 10.67 3.52
N LEU A 131 -7.99 9.74 4.48
CA LEU A 131 -8.26 10.04 5.89
C LEU A 131 -7.35 11.16 6.41
N LEU A 132 -6.05 11.11 6.09
CA LEU A 132 -5.08 12.13 6.50
C LEU A 132 -5.35 13.48 5.84
N LEU A 133 -5.72 13.51 4.56
CA LEU A 133 -6.11 14.75 3.88
C LEU A 133 -7.34 15.39 4.51
N GLU A 134 -8.31 14.57 4.93
CA GLU A 134 -9.60 15.03 5.47
C GLU A 134 -9.52 15.42 6.95
N ARG A 135 -8.66 14.79 7.75
CA ARG A 135 -8.67 14.92 9.21
C ARG A 135 -7.45 15.60 9.83
N ALA A 136 -6.26 15.47 9.22
CA ALA A 136 -5.04 16.05 9.78
C ALA A 136 -4.85 17.49 9.32
N LYS A 137 -4.39 18.35 10.24
CA LYS A 137 -4.44 19.82 10.12
C LYS A 137 -3.38 20.37 9.18
N ASN A 138 -2.19 19.79 9.20
CA ASN A 138 -1.04 20.27 8.45
C ASN A 138 -0.21 19.10 7.89
N ILE A 139 0.76 19.44 7.05
CA ILE A 139 1.58 18.45 6.34
C ILE A 139 2.43 17.64 7.32
N GLU A 140 2.96 18.29 8.35
CA GLU A 140 3.81 17.68 9.37
C GLU A 140 3.05 16.59 10.14
N GLU A 141 1.81 16.90 10.56
CA GLU A 141 0.92 15.96 11.22
C GLU A 141 0.55 14.79 10.29
N ARG A 142 0.31 15.06 9.00
CA ARG A 142 0.05 14.01 8.00
C ARG A 142 1.24 13.07 7.85
N PHE A 143 2.45 13.60 7.73
CA PHE A 143 3.66 12.78 7.63
C PHE A 143 3.91 11.97 8.90
N TRP A 144 3.67 12.56 10.07
CA TRP A 144 3.81 11.85 11.33
C TRP A 144 2.83 10.67 11.43
N TYR A 145 1.54 10.89 11.16
CA TYR A 145 0.55 9.82 11.21
C TYR A 145 0.77 8.76 10.12
N ALA A 146 1.21 9.17 8.92
CA ALA A 146 1.60 8.24 7.87
C ALA A 146 2.77 7.34 8.32
N GLN A 147 3.79 7.92 8.97
CA GLN A 147 4.90 7.15 9.53
C GLN A 147 4.43 6.17 10.61
N GLN A 148 3.55 6.60 11.50
CA GLN A 148 2.97 5.71 12.53
C GLN A 148 2.17 4.55 11.91
N ALA A 149 1.47 4.80 10.79
CA ALA A 149 0.75 3.76 10.08
C ALA A 149 1.69 2.72 9.46
N ILE A 150 2.84 3.14 8.95
CA ILE A 150 3.90 2.25 8.43
C ILE A 150 4.52 1.46 9.58
N ASP A 151 5.03 2.14 10.60
CA ASP A 151 5.82 1.53 11.68
C ASP A 151 5.02 0.50 12.49
N LYS A 152 3.72 0.75 12.65
CA LYS A 152 2.83 -0.10 13.47
C LYS A 152 1.86 -0.94 12.65
N GLY A 153 1.92 -0.87 11.32
CA GLY A 153 0.99 -1.57 10.43
C GLY A 153 -0.48 -1.22 10.72
N LEU A 154 -0.79 0.07 10.95
CA LEU A 154 -2.13 0.47 11.39
C LEU A 154 -3.17 0.25 10.28
N SER A 155 -4.29 -0.36 10.64
CA SER A 155 -5.49 -0.32 9.82
C SER A 155 -6.00 1.12 9.68
N ARG A 156 -6.86 1.38 8.69
CA ARG A 156 -7.47 2.70 8.51
C ARG A 156 -8.27 3.13 9.75
N SER A 157 -8.99 2.21 10.39
CA SER A 157 -9.75 2.48 11.62
C SER A 157 -8.84 2.80 12.81
N ALA A 158 -7.78 2.02 13.01
CA ALA A 158 -6.81 2.29 14.08
C ALA A 158 -6.09 3.63 13.89
N LEU A 159 -5.83 4.02 12.63
CA LEU A 159 -5.30 5.34 12.29
C LEU A 159 -6.31 6.45 12.60
N GLU A 160 -7.60 6.27 12.29
CA GLU A 160 -8.67 7.22 12.61
C GLU A 160 -8.76 7.46 14.12
N ASP A 161 -8.81 6.38 14.92
CA ASP A 161 -8.80 6.46 16.39
C ASP A 161 -7.59 7.24 16.93
N LEU A 162 -6.42 7.07 16.30
CA LEU A 162 -5.19 7.75 16.70
C LEU A 162 -5.26 9.26 16.44
N ILE A 163 -5.85 9.65 15.31
CA ILE A 163 -6.07 11.06 14.93
C ILE A 163 -7.08 11.70 15.88
N GLU A 164 -8.18 11.02 16.19
CA GLU A 164 -9.23 11.51 17.10
C GLU A 164 -8.71 11.77 18.52
N LYS A 165 -7.80 10.90 19.01
CA LYS A 165 -7.12 11.07 20.30
C LYS A 165 -6.13 12.24 20.33
N LYS A 166 -5.90 12.92 19.19
CA LYS A 166 -4.98 14.07 19.02
C LYS A 166 -3.59 13.79 19.57
N ILE A 167 -3.07 12.57 19.34
CA ILE A 167 -1.81 12.13 19.94
C ILE A 167 -0.63 12.99 19.45
N TYR A 168 -0.66 13.44 18.19
CA TYR A 168 0.36 14.36 17.68
C TYR A 168 0.47 15.65 18.50
N SER A 169 -0.67 16.25 18.88
CA SER A 169 -0.70 17.49 19.68
C SER A 169 -0.15 17.33 21.10
N ARG A 170 -0.01 16.09 21.61
CA ARG A 170 0.56 15.81 22.94
C ARG A 170 2.08 15.74 22.93
N LYS A 171 2.71 15.67 21.76
CA LYS A 171 4.17 15.55 21.60
C LYS A 171 4.90 16.91 21.63
N GLY A 172 4.16 18.02 21.49
CA GLY A 172 4.68 19.39 21.53
C GLY A 172 4.45 20.11 22.86
N LYS A 173 4.16 19.37 23.95
CA LYS A 173 4.12 19.86 25.33
C LYS A 173 5.27 19.28 26.12
#